data_AF-A0A920VDC4-F1
#
_entry.id   AF-A0A920VDC4-F1
#
_cell.length_a   1.000
_cell.length_b   1.000
_cell.length_c   1.000
_cell.angle_alpha   90.00
_cell.angle_beta   90.00
_cell.angle_gamma   90.00
#
_symmetry.space_group_name_H-M   'P 1'
#
loop_
_entity.id
_entity.type
_entity.pdbx_description
1 polymer ?
#
loop_
_entity_poly.entity_id
_entity_poly.type
_entity_poly.pdbx_seq_one_letter_code
_entity_poly.pdbx_strand_id
1 'polypeptide(L)'
;MRFMEFYVRPIAAVIVVFVTTIALFGILSITPGYAHDPIFIENTQLSPAEGPYLPNGNISFALYGRLENGSDSRGFRSKLQSGDKLVLSLLIPNLVPEKLLPLEQLPTLKVERPDKSSIELSPEGKEVFDEPFTKTQLSEILSIQEPAQTGIYHITVNGNQQGDSPFHRNYRTIRYTSR
;
A
#
# COMPACT_ATOMS: atom_id res chain seq x y z
N MET A 1 5.80 -44.70 55.40
CA MET A 1 5.89 -43.79 54.24
C MET A 1 4.84 -42.70 54.45
N ARG A 2 5.23 -41.49 54.82
CA ARG A 2 4.29 -40.42 55.21
C ARG A 2 4.06 -39.53 53.99
N PHE A 3 2.90 -39.66 53.35
CA PHE A 3 2.49 -38.78 52.25
C PHE A 3 2.29 -37.37 52.80
N MET A 4 3.00 -36.40 52.23
CA MET A 4 2.89 -34.99 52.55
C MET A 4 1.76 -34.41 51.69
N GLU A 5 0.57 -34.31 52.26
CA GLU A 5 -0.58 -33.66 51.64
C GLU A 5 -0.34 -32.14 51.62
N PHE A 6 -0.17 -31.57 50.43
CA PHE A 6 -0.08 -30.12 50.24
C PHE A 6 -1.48 -29.50 50.41
N TYR A 7 -1.77 -28.95 51.60
CA TYR A 7 -3.00 -28.22 51.84
C TYR A 7 -2.93 -26.82 51.20
N VAL A 8 -3.44 -26.68 49.98
CA VAL A 8 -3.59 -25.36 49.34
C VAL A 8 -4.76 -24.65 50.01
N ARG A 9 -4.49 -23.52 50.67
CA ARG A 9 -5.53 -22.70 51.31
C ARG A 9 -6.59 -22.31 50.25
N PRO A 10 -7.90 -22.46 50.52
CA PRO A 10 -8.95 -22.23 49.53
C PRO A 10 -8.91 -20.83 48.91
N ILE A 11 -8.47 -19.83 49.68
CA ILE A 11 -8.27 -18.45 49.21
C ILE A 11 -7.17 -18.37 48.15
N ALA A 12 -6.07 -19.12 48.31
CA ALA A 12 -4.98 -19.14 47.33
C ALA A 12 -5.43 -19.82 46.02
N ALA A 13 -6.25 -20.87 46.09
CA ALA A 13 -6.82 -21.52 44.91
C ALA A 13 -7.76 -20.58 44.13
N VAL A 14 -8.60 -19.81 44.83
CA VAL A 14 -9.49 -18.82 44.19
C VAL A 14 -8.70 -17.70 43.51
N ILE A 15 -7.64 -17.20 44.15
CA ILE A 15 -6.78 -16.16 43.57
C ILE A 15 -6.07 -16.69 42.31
N VAL A 16 -5.53 -17.90 42.35
CA VAL A 16 -4.86 -18.51 41.20
C VAL A 16 -5.84 -18.66 40.04
N VAL A 17 -7.05 -19.20 40.29
CA VAL A 17 -8.08 -19.35 39.25
C VAL A 17 -8.45 -17.98 38.66
N PHE A 18 -8.67 -16.97 39.50
CA PHE A 18 -9.03 -15.62 39.05
C PHE A 18 -7.93 -15.00 38.17
N VAL A 19 -6.66 -15.08 38.60
CA VAL A 19 -5.51 -14.59 37.83
C VAL A 19 -5.35 -15.36 36.51
N THR A 20 -5.51 -16.69 36.51
CA THR A 20 -5.45 -17.48 35.27
C THR A 20 -6.58 -17.14 34.31
N THR A 21 -7.77 -16.82 34.82
CA THR A 21 -8.93 -16.49 33.99
C THR A 21 -8.75 -15.12 33.33
N ILE A 22 -8.23 -14.13 34.07
CA ILE A 22 -7.90 -12.80 33.53
C ILE A 22 -6.79 -12.91 32.47
N ALA A 23 -5.73 -13.68 32.75
CA ALA A 23 -4.66 -13.89 31.79
C ALA A 23 -5.17 -14.56 30.50
N LEU A 24 -6.06 -15.54 30.62
CA LEU A 24 -6.66 -16.22 29.46
C LEU A 24 -7.55 -15.27 28.64
N PHE A 25 -8.33 -14.40 29.29
CA PHE A 25 -9.13 -13.36 28.61
C PHE A 25 -8.24 -12.34 27.88
N GLY A 26 -7.09 -11.98 28.46
CA GLY A 26 -6.11 -11.10 27.82
C GLY A 26 -5.51 -11.70 26.55
N ILE A 27 -5.21 -13.01 26.54
CA ILE A 27 -4.64 -13.71 25.38
C ILE A 27 -5.67 -13.89 24.26
N LEU A 28 -6.95 -14.10 24.60
CA LEU A 28 -8.04 -14.23 23.62
C LEU A 28 -8.43 -12.91 22.94
N SER A 29 -7.93 -11.77 23.43
CA SER A 29 -8.21 -10.44 22.89
C SER A 29 -7.15 -9.95 21.89
N ILE A 30 -6.21 -10.81 21.47
CA ILE A 30 -5.22 -10.47 20.44
C ILE A 30 -5.95 -10.45 19.08
N THR A 31 -6.41 -9.27 18.67
CA THR A 31 -6.81 -9.05 17.28
C THR A 31 -5.59 -9.19 16.37
N PRO A 32 -5.68 -9.87 15.22
CA PRO A 32 -4.63 -9.80 14.21
C PRO A 32 -4.37 -8.32 13.88
N GLY A 33 -3.15 -7.84 14.12
CA GLY A 33 -2.75 -6.53 13.67
C GLY A 33 -2.63 -6.54 12.15
N TYR A 34 -3.63 -6.04 11.44
CA TYR A 34 -3.46 -5.65 10.04
C TYR A 34 -2.55 -4.42 10.03
N ALA A 35 -1.26 -4.63 9.78
CA ALA A 35 -0.24 -3.59 9.96
C ALA A 35 -0.34 -2.44 8.93
N HIS A 36 -1.20 -2.54 7.92
CA HIS A 36 -1.39 -1.51 6.91
C HIS A 36 -2.87 -1.41 6.54
N ASP A 37 -3.52 -0.31 6.92
CA ASP A 37 -4.84 0.02 6.37
C ASP A 37 -4.69 0.38 4.88
N PRO A 38 -5.44 -0.27 3.97
CA PRO A 38 -5.37 0.05 2.56
C PRO A 38 -5.93 1.45 2.31
N ILE A 39 -5.20 2.26 1.52
CA ILE A 39 -5.67 3.57 1.07
C ILE A 39 -6.21 3.42 -0.35
N PHE A 40 -7.49 3.69 -0.54
CA PHE A 40 -8.10 3.70 -1.88
C PHE A 40 -8.04 5.10 -2.50
N ILE A 41 -7.73 5.16 -3.79
CA ILE A 41 -7.89 6.36 -4.62
C ILE A 41 -9.14 6.14 -5.47
N GLU A 42 -10.22 6.79 -5.07
CA GLU A 42 -11.56 6.66 -5.64
C GLU A 42 -11.64 7.21 -7.07
N ASN A 43 -12.67 6.81 -7.81
CA ASN A 43 -12.88 7.25 -9.19
C ASN A 43 -13.18 8.74 -9.36
N THR A 44 -13.55 9.43 -8.28
CA THR A 44 -13.74 10.89 -8.25
C THR A 44 -12.44 11.64 -7.98
N GLN A 45 -11.33 10.95 -7.67
CA GLN A 45 -10.06 11.55 -7.27
C GLN A 45 -9.10 11.62 -8.46
N LEU A 46 -9.52 12.36 -9.48
CA LEU A 46 -8.85 12.42 -10.78
C LEU A 46 -7.53 13.18 -10.72
N SER A 47 -7.43 14.17 -9.83
CA SER A 47 -6.26 15.00 -9.63
C SER A 47 -5.61 14.80 -8.25
N PRO A 48 -4.32 15.17 -8.07
CA PRO A 48 -3.66 15.13 -6.77
C PRO A 48 -4.41 15.92 -5.67
N ALA A 49 -5.05 17.03 -6.04
CA ALA A 49 -5.78 17.87 -5.10
C ALA A 49 -7.02 17.17 -4.50
N GLU A 50 -7.68 16.33 -5.31
CA GLU A 50 -8.87 15.55 -4.91
C GLU A 50 -8.50 14.23 -4.22
N GLY A 51 -7.28 13.76 -4.43
CA GLY A 51 -6.75 12.51 -3.90
C GLY A 51 -6.33 12.53 -2.42
N PRO A 52 -5.96 11.35 -1.89
CA PRO A 52 -5.39 11.23 -0.55
C PRO A 52 -4.17 12.10 -0.35
N TYR A 53 -3.97 12.57 0.88
CA TYR A 53 -2.77 13.28 1.30
C TYR A 53 -2.01 12.43 2.31
N LEU A 54 -0.76 12.09 1.99
CA LEU A 54 0.15 11.33 2.83
C LEU A 54 1.09 12.33 3.55
N PRO A 55 0.85 12.65 4.82
CA PRO A 55 1.55 13.76 5.49
C PRO A 55 2.94 13.39 6.01
N ASN A 56 3.30 12.10 6.01
CA ASN A 56 4.49 11.59 6.67
C ASN A 56 5.32 10.70 5.72
N GLY A 57 6.45 11.25 5.30
CA GLY A 57 7.49 10.59 4.51
C GLY A 57 8.31 9.53 5.25
N ASN A 58 7.92 9.07 6.44
CA ASN A 58 8.55 7.94 7.12
C ASN A 58 7.64 6.70 7.18
N ILE A 59 6.44 6.79 6.62
CA ILE A 59 5.47 5.71 6.56
C ILE A 59 5.33 5.26 5.11
N SER A 60 5.53 3.96 4.90
CA SER A 60 5.27 3.36 3.58
C SER A 60 3.78 3.06 3.44
N PHE A 61 3.22 3.40 2.28
CA PHE A 61 1.81 3.23 1.97
C PHE A 61 1.63 2.38 0.72
N ALA A 62 0.62 1.51 0.75
CA ALA A 62 0.07 0.88 -0.44
C ALA A 62 -1.23 1.60 -0.80
N LEU A 63 -1.26 2.24 -1.97
CA LEU A 63 -2.45 2.89 -2.50
C LEU A 63 -3.07 2.03 -3.60
N TYR A 64 -4.38 1.86 -3.54
CA TYR A 64 -5.16 1.00 -4.42
C TYR A 64 -6.06 1.87 -5.30
N GLY A 65 -6.14 1.56 -6.59
CA GLY A 65 -7.04 2.28 -7.48
C GLY A 65 -7.39 1.49 -8.73
N ARG A 66 -8.20 2.12 -9.59
CA ARG A 66 -8.63 1.54 -10.85
C ARG A 66 -8.77 2.66 -11.86
N LEU A 67 -8.39 2.41 -13.11
CA LEU A 67 -8.68 3.31 -14.23
C LEU A 67 -9.83 2.71 -15.01
N GLU A 68 -10.93 3.44 -15.13
CA GLU A 68 -12.12 2.98 -15.82
C GLU A 68 -11.88 2.87 -17.33
N ASN A 69 -11.02 3.71 -17.89
CA ASN A 69 -10.71 3.73 -19.31
C ASN A 69 -9.32 4.31 -19.60
N GLY A 70 -9.04 4.38 -20.90
CA GLY A 70 -7.87 4.97 -21.53
C GLY A 70 -7.43 6.34 -21.02
N SER A 71 -8.37 7.27 -20.81
CA SER A 71 -8.13 8.68 -20.46
C SER A 71 -8.29 9.00 -18.97
N ASP A 72 -8.68 8.01 -18.17
CA ASP A 72 -8.89 8.19 -16.75
C ASP A 72 -7.59 8.49 -15.99
N SER A 73 -7.66 9.09 -14.81
CA SER A 73 -6.49 9.42 -13.99
C SER A 73 -6.77 9.29 -12.50
N ARG A 74 -5.73 9.07 -11.70
CA ARG A 74 -5.83 8.97 -10.24
C ARG A 74 -4.69 9.74 -9.61
N GLY A 75 -5.04 10.66 -8.72
CA GLY A 75 -4.08 11.54 -8.08
C GLY A 75 -3.94 11.28 -6.58
N PHE A 76 -2.77 11.60 -6.04
CA PHE A 76 -2.57 11.74 -4.60
C PHE A 76 -1.39 12.67 -4.32
N ARG A 77 -1.20 13.02 -3.06
CA ARG A 77 -0.15 13.92 -2.61
C ARG A 77 0.66 13.27 -1.51
N SER A 78 1.96 13.52 -1.50
CA SER A 78 2.84 13.09 -0.41
C SER A 78 3.70 14.25 0.06
N LYS A 79 3.86 14.40 1.38
CA LYS A 79 4.77 15.36 1.99
C LYS A 79 6.06 14.66 2.39
N LEU A 80 7.16 15.14 1.84
CA LEU A 80 8.52 14.68 2.11
C LEU A 80 9.35 15.80 2.74
N GLN A 81 10.40 15.41 3.45
CA GLN A 81 11.37 16.29 4.09
C GLN A 81 12.80 15.97 3.59
N SER A 82 13.72 16.90 3.85
CA SER A 82 15.13 16.70 3.54
C SER A 82 15.66 15.50 4.33
N GLY A 83 16.37 14.60 3.65
CA GLY A 83 16.84 13.34 4.21
C GLY A 83 15.96 12.14 3.84
N ASP A 84 14.70 12.38 3.45
CA ASP A 84 13.84 11.32 2.92
C ASP A 84 14.25 10.94 1.48
N LYS A 85 13.71 9.83 1.01
CA LYS A 85 13.70 9.47 -0.41
C LYS A 85 12.28 9.39 -0.93
N LEU A 86 12.09 9.86 -2.15
CA LEU A 86 10.93 9.47 -2.94
C LEU A 86 11.20 8.08 -3.49
N VAL A 87 10.44 7.06 -3.07
CA VAL A 87 10.41 5.75 -3.74
C VAL A 87 8.97 5.45 -4.14
N LEU A 88 8.74 5.31 -5.43
CA LEU A 88 7.42 5.01 -5.99
C LEU A 88 7.55 3.83 -6.95
N SER A 89 6.71 2.82 -6.75
CA SER A 89 6.49 1.73 -7.71
C SER A 89 5.03 1.69 -8.13
N LEU A 90 4.76 1.55 -9.43
CA LEU A 90 3.42 1.28 -9.94
C LEU A 90 3.29 -0.19 -10.29
N LEU A 91 2.30 -0.85 -9.70
CA LEU A 91 2.06 -2.28 -9.81
C LEU A 91 0.67 -2.56 -10.39
N ILE A 92 0.61 -3.51 -11.33
CA ILE A 92 -0.64 -4.06 -11.87
C ILE A 92 -0.79 -5.53 -11.49
N PRO A 93 -2.00 -6.09 -11.44
CA PRO A 93 -2.18 -7.53 -11.35
C PRO A 93 -1.48 -8.26 -12.50
N ASN A 94 -0.70 -9.29 -12.21
CA ASN A 94 -0.16 -10.19 -13.25
C ASN A 94 -1.21 -11.24 -13.66
N LEU A 95 -2.40 -10.78 -14.03
CA LEU A 95 -3.56 -11.59 -14.43
C LEU A 95 -4.22 -10.97 -15.66
N VAL A 96 -5.03 -11.75 -16.39
CA VAL A 96 -5.82 -11.23 -17.52
C VAL A 96 -6.93 -10.31 -16.97
N PRO A 97 -7.20 -9.14 -17.59
CA PRO A 97 -6.62 -8.66 -18.86
C PRO A 97 -5.26 -7.95 -18.72
N GLU A 98 -4.91 -7.40 -17.56
CA GLU A 98 -3.77 -6.49 -17.37
C GLU A 98 -2.42 -7.07 -17.82
N LYS A 99 -2.20 -8.36 -17.57
CA LYS A 99 -1.01 -9.11 -17.99
C LYS A 99 -0.78 -9.04 -19.49
N LEU A 100 -1.85 -9.06 -20.28
CA LEU A 100 -1.79 -9.11 -21.75
C LEU A 100 -1.71 -7.73 -22.40
N LEU A 101 -1.88 -6.64 -21.64
CA LEU A 101 -1.81 -5.29 -22.19
C LEU A 101 -0.40 -5.02 -22.76
N PRO A 102 -0.26 -4.51 -23.98
CA PRO A 102 1.02 -4.05 -24.50
C PRO A 102 1.51 -2.82 -23.71
N LEU A 103 2.81 -2.52 -23.73
CA LEU A 103 3.41 -1.46 -22.90
C LEU A 103 2.75 -0.09 -23.16
N GLU A 104 2.38 0.17 -24.41
CA GLU A 104 1.73 1.40 -24.87
C GLU A 104 0.31 1.57 -24.31
N GLN A 105 -0.31 0.51 -23.78
CA GLN A 105 -1.63 0.56 -23.14
C GLN A 105 -1.56 0.59 -21.62
N LEU A 106 -0.36 0.44 -21.05
CA LEU A 106 -0.17 0.48 -19.61
C LEU A 106 -0.18 1.93 -19.09
N PRO A 107 -0.58 2.13 -17.82
CA PRO A 107 -0.62 3.46 -17.23
C PRO A 107 0.75 4.15 -17.17
N THR A 108 0.76 5.47 -17.26
CA THR A 108 1.94 6.32 -17.03
C THR A 108 1.91 6.95 -15.64
N LEU A 109 3.06 7.40 -15.15
CA LEU A 109 3.18 8.09 -13.86
C LEU A 109 3.75 9.49 -14.07
N LYS A 110 3.01 10.50 -13.63
CA LYS A 110 3.50 11.88 -13.54
C LYS A 110 3.79 12.24 -12.09
N VAL A 111 4.98 12.79 -11.85
CA VAL A 111 5.40 13.32 -10.54
C VAL A 111 5.76 14.79 -10.71
N GLU A 112 5.02 15.68 -10.07
CA GLU A 112 5.39 17.09 -9.89
C GLU A 112 6.00 17.27 -8.49
N ARG A 113 7.20 17.85 -8.47
CA ARG A 113 8.01 18.10 -7.27
C ARG A 113 7.60 19.41 -6.58
N PRO A 114 8.05 19.65 -5.33
CA PRO A 114 7.79 20.90 -4.62
C PRO A 114 8.23 22.16 -5.37
N ASP A 115 9.33 22.09 -6.11
CA ASP A 115 9.87 23.18 -6.94
C ASP A 115 9.15 23.40 -8.28
N LYS A 116 8.06 22.65 -8.53
CA LYS A 116 7.27 22.66 -9.79
C LYS A 116 7.94 22.04 -11.00
N SER A 117 9.13 21.47 -10.86
CA SER A 117 9.65 20.56 -11.87
C SER A 117 8.81 19.29 -11.91
N SER A 118 8.74 18.65 -13.08
CA SER A 118 7.99 17.41 -13.23
C SER A 118 8.74 16.37 -14.04
N ILE A 119 8.47 15.11 -13.77
CA ILE A 119 8.87 13.96 -14.59
C ILE A 119 7.63 13.15 -14.94
N GLU A 120 7.62 12.60 -16.15
CA GLU A 120 6.64 11.63 -16.59
C GLU A 120 7.37 10.34 -16.97
N LEU A 121 6.84 9.20 -16.51
CA LEU A 121 7.43 7.89 -16.68
C LEU A 121 6.46 7.00 -17.47
N SER A 122 6.98 6.33 -18.50
CA SER A 122 6.27 5.38 -19.33
C SER A 122 6.83 3.96 -19.12
N PRO A 123 5.99 2.91 -19.14
CA PRO A 123 6.46 1.55 -18.93
C PRO A 123 7.43 1.07 -20.01
N GLU A 124 8.60 0.59 -19.60
CA GLU A 124 9.61 -0.03 -20.49
C GLU A 124 9.61 -1.56 -20.40
N GLY A 125 8.89 -2.12 -19.42
CA GLY A 125 8.85 -3.55 -19.16
C GLY A 125 7.82 -3.92 -18.10
N LYS A 126 7.81 -5.21 -17.75
CA LYS A 126 7.03 -5.76 -16.63
C LYS A 126 7.90 -6.71 -15.85
N GLU A 127 8.15 -6.40 -14.58
CA GLU A 127 8.86 -7.30 -13.68
C GLU A 127 7.83 -8.01 -12.78
N VAL A 128 7.73 -9.34 -12.91
CA VAL A 128 6.79 -10.14 -12.13
C VAL A 128 7.39 -10.46 -10.77
N PHE A 129 6.61 -10.27 -9.70
CA PHE A 129 6.95 -10.79 -8.39
C PHE A 129 5.72 -11.33 -7.65
N ASP A 130 5.95 -12.30 -6.77
CA ASP A 130 4.93 -12.87 -5.90
C ASP A 130 4.75 -12.01 -4.64
N GLU A 131 3.55 -11.52 -4.40
CA GLU A 131 3.24 -10.73 -3.20
C GLU A 131 2.92 -11.68 -2.03
N PRO A 132 3.78 -11.72 -0.98
CA PRO A 132 3.77 -12.80 0.01
C PRO A 132 2.53 -12.80 0.91
N PHE A 133 1.87 -11.66 1.11
CA PHE A 133 0.78 -11.54 2.09
C PHE A 133 -0.59 -11.87 1.50
N THR A 134 -0.84 -11.50 0.26
CA THR A 134 -2.11 -11.67 -0.47
C THR A 134 -2.10 -12.90 -1.37
N LYS A 135 -0.93 -13.53 -1.58
CA LYS A 135 -0.74 -14.63 -2.53
C LYS A 135 -1.17 -14.26 -3.96
N THR A 136 -1.00 -12.99 -4.31
CA THR A 136 -1.25 -12.49 -5.67
C THR A 136 0.07 -12.23 -6.39
N GLN A 137 0.10 -12.48 -7.70
CA GLN A 137 1.21 -12.03 -8.52
C GLN A 137 0.95 -10.62 -9.04
N LEU A 138 1.95 -9.78 -8.91
CA LEU A 138 1.94 -8.41 -9.42
C LEU A 138 3.05 -8.26 -10.46
N SER A 139 2.85 -7.28 -11.35
CA SER A 139 3.89 -6.81 -12.24
C SER A 139 4.22 -5.37 -11.90
N GLU A 140 5.48 -5.09 -11.55
CA GLU A 140 6.01 -3.73 -11.52
C GLU A 140 6.22 -3.25 -12.94
N ILE A 141 5.63 -2.10 -13.26
CA ILE A 141 5.67 -1.52 -14.62
C ILE A 141 6.42 -0.19 -14.65
N LEU A 142 6.56 0.47 -13.50
CA LEU A 142 7.29 1.72 -13.32
C LEU A 142 7.90 1.74 -11.92
N SER A 143 9.11 2.29 -11.81
CA SER A 143 9.75 2.56 -10.53
C SER A 143 10.60 3.83 -10.63
N ILE A 144 10.59 4.64 -9.58
CA ILE A 144 11.48 5.79 -9.43
C ILE A 144 11.99 5.87 -8.00
N GLN A 145 13.28 6.18 -7.88
CA GLN A 145 13.92 6.51 -6.62
C GLN A 145 14.78 7.76 -6.77
N GLU A 146 14.53 8.77 -5.94
CA GLU A 146 15.34 9.98 -5.89
C GLU A 146 15.44 10.54 -4.46
N PRO A 147 16.50 11.30 -4.13
CA PRO A 147 16.54 12.10 -2.91
C PRO A 147 15.36 13.07 -2.88
N ALA A 148 14.68 13.18 -1.74
CA ALA A 148 13.51 14.04 -1.65
C ALA A 148 13.87 15.53 -1.52
N GLN A 149 13.08 16.36 -2.18
CA GLN A 149 12.97 17.78 -1.87
C GLN A 149 11.99 17.96 -0.71
N THR A 150 12.25 18.92 0.17
CA THR A 150 11.29 19.26 1.23
C THR A 150 10.04 19.88 0.60
N GLY A 151 8.88 19.29 0.83
CA GLY A 151 7.61 19.86 0.39
C GLY A 151 6.59 18.81 -0.03
N ILE A 152 5.59 19.26 -0.78
CA ILE A 152 4.49 18.42 -1.26
C ILE A 152 4.78 18.02 -2.70
N TYR A 153 4.80 16.71 -2.93
CA TYR A 153 4.78 16.10 -4.25
C TYR A 153 3.34 15.87 -4.68
N HIS A 154 3.08 16.08 -5.96
CA HIS A 154 1.82 15.81 -6.62
C HIS A 154 2.03 14.64 -7.59
N ILE A 155 1.36 13.51 -7.34
CA ILE A 155 1.55 12.28 -8.09
C ILE A 155 0.25 11.94 -8.80
N THR A 156 0.33 11.68 -10.10
CA THR A 156 -0.81 11.29 -10.94
C THR A 156 -0.47 10.03 -11.70
N VAL A 157 -1.31 9.00 -11.57
CA VAL A 157 -1.33 7.83 -12.46
C VAL A 157 -2.31 8.13 -13.57
N ASN A 158 -1.84 8.13 -14.82
CA ASN A 158 -2.70 8.37 -15.98
C ASN A 158 -2.94 7.05 -16.71
N GLY A 159 -4.17 6.84 -17.14
CA GLY A 159 -4.44 5.88 -18.19
C GLY A 159 -3.72 6.28 -19.47
N ASN A 160 -3.34 5.27 -20.25
CA ASN A 160 -2.84 5.51 -21.60
C ASN A 160 -3.96 5.21 -22.61
N GLN A 161 -4.28 6.21 -23.43
CA GLN A 161 -5.31 6.15 -24.47
C GLN A 161 -4.85 5.43 -25.74
N GLN A 162 -3.59 5.03 -25.84
CA GLN A 162 -3.05 4.40 -27.05
C GLN A 162 -3.53 2.94 -27.15
N GLY A 163 -4.81 2.80 -27.49
CA GLY A 163 -5.58 1.56 -27.52
C GLY A 163 -6.87 1.73 -26.73
N ASP A 164 -7.99 1.88 -27.45
CA ASP A 164 -9.35 1.77 -26.89
C ASP A 164 -9.58 0.30 -26.50
N SER A 165 -9.00 -0.10 -25.38
CA SER A 165 -9.25 -1.39 -24.78
C SER A 165 -10.57 -1.31 -24.00
N PRO A 166 -11.60 -2.11 -24.32
CA PRO A 166 -12.86 -2.12 -23.58
C PRO A 166 -12.72 -2.71 -22.16
N PHE A 167 -11.50 -3.06 -21.75
CA PHE A 167 -11.20 -3.68 -20.47
C PHE A 167 -10.82 -2.63 -19.42
N HIS A 168 -11.54 -2.65 -18.30
CA HIS A 168 -11.19 -1.91 -17.08
C HIS A 168 -9.75 -2.26 -16.67
N ARG A 169 -8.93 -1.25 -16.33
CA ARG A 169 -7.54 -1.45 -15.94
C ARG A 169 -7.41 -1.28 -14.45
N ASN A 170 -7.30 -2.40 -13.74
CA ASN A 170 -7.01 -2.36 -12.32
C ASN A 170 -5.51 -2.16 -12.14
N TYR A 171 -5.10 -1.12 -11.41
CA TYR A 171 -3.72 -1.05 -10.92
C TYR A 171 -3.79 -1.23 -9.41
N ARG A 172 -3.22 -2.32 -8.93
CA ARG A 172 -3.50 -2.74 -7.55
C ARG A 172 -2.77 -1.88 -6.55
N THR A 173 -1.55 -1.43 -6.86
CA THR A 173 -0.70 -0.85 -5.83
C THR A 173 0.19 0.22 -6.42
N ILE A 174 0.06 1.46 -5.97
CA ILE A 174 1.19 2.39 -5.91
C ILE A 174 1.87 2.08 -4.59
N ARG A 175 3.05 1.44 -4.66
CA ARG A 175 3.87 1.25 -3.47
C ARG A 175 4.68 2.51 -3.29
N TYR A 176 4.24 3.37 -2.39
CA TYR A 176 5.05 4.47 -1.91
C TYR A 176 5.86 3.94 -0.73
N THR A 177 7.18 3.89 -0.91
CA THR A 177 8.11 3.61 0.17
C THR A 177 8.92 4.86 0.40
N SER A 178 9.14 5.19 1.65
CA SER A 178 10.01 6.28 2.02
C SER A 178 10.91 5.74 3.13
N ARG A 179 12.21 5.68 2.82
CA ARG A 179 13.28 5.37 3.75
C ARG A 179 14.47 6.24 3.41
#